data_AF-A0A853SUI5-F1
#
_entry.id   AF-A0A853SUI5-F1
#
_cell.length_a   1.000
_cell.length_b   1.000
_cell.length_c   1.000
_cell.angle_alpha   90.00
_cell.angle_beta   90.00
_cell.angle_gamma   90.00
#
_symmetry.space_group_name_H-M   'P 1'
#
loop_
_entity.id
_entity.type
_entity.pdbx_description
1 polymer ?
#
loop_
_entity_poly.entity_id
_entity_poly.type
_entity_poly.pdbx_seq_one_letter_code
_entity_poly.pdbx_strand_id
1 'polypeptide(L)'
;MLCLPPYREKMPVSFLSNAQRENYGRYAGSPSPHDLAGYFHLDDTDHALIAEKRGAHNRLVFAIQLGTVRYLGAFLEDPLAVPQPVLRTLAMQLRIEVLDKASAYSTGRQR
;
A
#
# COMPACT_ATOMS: atom_id res chain seq x y z
N MET A 1 1.78 52.89 26.40
CA MET A 1 1.65 51.71 27.27
C MET A 1 1.15 50.58 26.40
N LEU A 2 2.04 49.63 26.13
CA LEU A 2 1.88 48.54 25.15
C LEU A 2 0.91 47.47 25.67
N CYS A 3 0.06 46.95 24.80
CA CYS A 3 -0.42 45.57 24.91
C CYS A 3 -0.64 45.01 23.50
N LEU A 4 0.44 44.53 22.89
CA LEU A 4 0.35 43.67 21.70
C LEU A 4 0.00 42.24 22.17
N PRO A 5 -0.87 41.51 21.45
CA PRO A 5 -1.26 40.14 21.82
C PRO A 5 -0.05 39.19 21.79
N PRO A 6 -0.08 38.12 22.62
CA PRO A 6 1.04 37.21 22.76
C PRO A 6 1.33 36.49 21.45
N TYR A 7 2.61 36.33 21.18
CA TYR A 7 3.18 35.58 20.06
C TYR A 7 2.40 34.29 19.80
N ARG A 8 1.70 34.22 18.67
CA ARG A 8 1.32 32.95 18.05
C ARG A 8 2.61 32.36 17.49
N GLU A 9 3.35 31.70 18.36
CA GLU A 9 4.51 30.89 18.02
C GLU A 9 4.10 29.97 16.87
N LYS A 10 4.59 30.28 15.67
CA LYS A 10 4.39 29.44 14.50
C LYS A 10 5.06 28.11 14.81
N MET A 11 4.29 27.09 15.21
CA MET A 11 4.79 25.72 15.14
C MET A 11 5.27 25.51 13.70
N PRO A 12 6.57 25.21 13.46
CA PRO A 12 7.04 24.92 12.12
C PRO A 12 6.46 23.57 11.69
N VAL A 13 5.27 23.58 11.09
CA VAL A 13 4.58 22.36 10.61
C VAL A 13 5.06 21.92 9.23
N SER A 14 6.37 22.05 8.96
CA SER A 14 7.01 21.32 7.86
C SER A 14 7.90 20.22 8.42
N PHE A 15 7.26 19.27 9.11
CA PHE A 15 7.92 18.05 9.60
C PHE A 15 8.40 17.15 8.44
N LEU A 16 7.77 17.29 7.27
CA LEU A 16 8.09 16.56 6.06
C LEU A 16 8.60 17.54 5.00
N SER A 17 9.71 17.17 4.33
CA SER A 17 10.17 17.82 3.12
C SER A 17 9.11 17.72 2.01
N ASN A 18 9.20 18.57 0.97
CA ASN A 18 8.28 18.48 -0.16
C ASN A 18 8.30 17.07 -0.78
N ALA A 19 9.48 16.47 -0.95
CA ALA A 19 9.61 15.09 -1.44
C ALA A 19 8.93 14.06 -0.51
N GLN A 20 9.04 14.22 0.82
CA GLN A 20 8.35 13.35 1.77
C GLN A 20 6.83 13.50 1.72
N ARG A 21 6.32 14.72 1.46
CA ARG A 21 4.88 14.97 1.28
C ARG A 21 4.38 14.42 -0.04
N GLU A 22 5.11 14.64 -1.12
CA GLU A 22 4.80 14.17 -2.47
C GLU A 22 4.78 12.64 -2.54
N ASN A 23 5.61 11.99 -1.73
CA ASN A 23 5.71 10.54 -1.69
C ASN A 23 5.02 9.89 -0.47
N TYR A 24 4.36 10.67 0.38
CA TYR A 24 3.60 10.12 1.50
C TYR A 24 2.46 9.23 0.97
N GLY A 25 2.32 8.03 1.55
CA GLY A 25 1.31 7.06 1.10
C GLY A 25 1.59 6.47 -0.30
N ARG A 26 2.79 6.65 -0.85
CA ARG A 26 3.21 6.09 -2.14
C ARG A 26 4.53 5.34 -2.01
N TYR A 27 4.74 4.36 -2.89
CA TYR A 27 6.02 3.68 -2.99
C TYR A 27 7.08 4.62 -3.58
N ALA A 28 8.11 4.98 -2.80
CA ALA A 28 9.27 5.75 -3.26
C ALA A 28 10.19 4.98 -4.23
N GLY A 29 9.88 3.70 -4.44
CA GLY A 29 10.72 2.69 -5.06
C GLY A 29 10.29 1.30 -4.61
N SER A 30 10.99 0.28 -5.09
CA SER A 30 10.74 -1.11 -4.68
C SER A 30 11.16 -1.34 -3.22
N PRO A 31 10.33 -2.00 -2.40
CA PRO A 31 10.72 -2.40 -1.04
C PRO A 31 11.96 -3.29 -1.06
N SER A 32 12.80 -3.18 -0.03
CA SER A 32 13.98 -4.03 0.09
C SER A 32 13.59 -5.49 0.39
N PRO A 33 14.50 -6.47 0.20
CA PRO A 33 14.24 -7.85 0.59
C PRO A 33 13.86 -8.01 2.07
N HIS A 34 14.44 -7.19 2.95
CA HIS A 34 14.09 -7.17 4.37
C HIS A 34 12.66 -6.68 4.59
N ASP A 35 12.25 -5.62 3.89
CA ASP A 35 10.88 -5.09 3.97
C ASP A 35 9.86 -6.10 3.42
N LEU A 36 10.20 -6.82 2.35
CA LEU A 36 9.38 -7.89 1.81
C LEU A 36 9.19 -9.04 2.79
N ALA A 37 10.26 -9.44 3.49
CA ALA A 37 10.20 -10.50 4.50
C ALA A 37 9.45 -10.07 5.78
N GLY A 38 9.42 -8.77 6.09
CA GLY A 38 8.71 -8.25 7.25
C GLY A 38 7.25 -7.90 6.98
N TYR A 39 7.01 -6.91 6.12
CA TYR A 39 5.68 -6.32 5.93
C TYR A 39 4.78 -7.11 4.97
N PHE A 40 5.38 -7.87 4.05
CA PHE A 40 4.67 -8.62 3.00
C PHE A 40 4.69 -10.13 3.22
N HIS A 41 5.09 -10.57 4.41
CA HIS A 41 4.89 -11.94 4.84
C HIS A 41 3.44 -12.15 5.28
N LEU A 42 2.81 -13.21 4.76
CA LEU A 42 1.46 -13.62 5.14
C LEU A 42 1.54 -14.68 6.22
N ASP A 43 1.02 -14.36 7.41
CA ASP A 43 0.88 -15.33 8.49
C ASP A 43 -0.44 -16.12 8.38
N ASP A 44 -0.65 -17.06 9.31
CA ASP A 44 -1.84 -17.92 9.31
C ASP A 44 -3.15 -17.11 9.44
N THR A 45 -3.12 -15.98 10.15
CA THR A 45 -4.28 -15.10 10.30
C THR A 45 -4.60 -14.40 8.98
N ASP A 46 -3.56 -13.91 8.30
CA ASP A 46 -3.69 -13.30 6.99
C ASP A 46 -4.25 -14.29 5.98
N HIS A 47 -3.74 -15.52 5.99
CA HIS A 47 -4.22 -16.60 5.13
C HIS A 47 -5.71 -16.92 5.37
N ALA A 48 -6.16 -16.93 6.63
CA ALA A 48 -7.57 -17.11 6.96
C ALA A 48 -8.45 -15.99 6.37
N LEU A 49 -8.07 -14.72 6.56
CA LEU A 49 -8.80 -13.56 6.04
C LEU A 49 -8.80 -13.50 4.51
N ILE A 50 -7.69 -13.88 3.88
CA ILE A 50 -7.58 -13.95 2.41
C ILE A 50 -8.48 -15.07 1.87
N ALA A 51 -8.53 -16.23 2.52
CA ALA A 51 -9.32 -17.37 2.07
C ALA A 51 -10.83 -17.05 1.93
N GLU A 52 -11.35 -16.14 2.75
CA GLU A 52 -12.73 -15.63 2.69
C GLU A 52 -13.05 -14.88 1.38
N LYS A 53 -12.03 -14.36 0.68
CA LYS A 53 -12.23 -13.62 -0.57
C LYS A 53 -12.48 -14.59 -1.73
N ARG A 54 -13.43 -14.23 -2.59
CA ARG A 54 -13.83 -15.04 -3.76
C ARG A 54 -12.87 -14.84 -4.93
N GLY A 55 -12.30 -15.94 -5.44
CA GLY A 55 -11.45 -15.93 -6.63
C GLY A 55 -10.01 -15.45 -6.38
N ALA A 56 -9.06 -15.93 -7.19
CA ALA A 56 -7.63 -15.64 -7.03
C ALA A 56 -7.31 -14.14 -7.10
N HIS A 57 -7.96 -13.41 -8.00
CA HIS A 57 -7.73 -11.98 -8.18
C HIS A 57 -8.06 -11.18 -6.90
N ASN A 58 -9.23 -11.38 -6.31
CA ASN A 58 -9.63 -10.65 -5.10
C ASN A 58 -8.76 -11.01 -3.90
N ARG A 59 -8.31 -12.27 -3.81
CA ARG A 59 -7.34 -12.72 -2.80
C ARG A 59 -6.02 -11.99 -2.93
N LEU A 60 -5.51 -11.87 -4.15
CA LEU A 60 -4.26 -11.17 -4.44
C LEU A 60 -4.39 -9.66 -4.14
N VAL A 61 -5.46 -9.01 -4.60
CA VAL A 61 -5.71 -7.58 -4.33
C VAL A 61 -5.80 -7.32 -2.83
N PHE A 62 -6.51 -8.17 -2.09
CA PHE A 62 -6.64 -8.03 -0.64
C PHE A 62 -5.28 -8.20 0.07
N ALA A 63 -4.50 -9.20 -0.31
CA ALA A 63 -3.15 -9.39 0.24
C ALA A 63 -2.22 -8.20 -0.07
N ILE A 64 -2.31 -7.64 -1.28
CA ILE A 64 -1.57 -6.44 -1.67
C ILE A 64 -1.95 -5.25 -0.80
N GLN A 65 -3.24 -5.00 -0.61
CA GLN A 65 -3.70 -3.91 0.23
C GLN A 65 -3.26 -4.07 1.69
N LEU A 66 -3.35 -5.29 2.24
CA LEU A 66 -2.91 -5.59 3.60
C LEU A 66 -1.43 -5.28 3.80
N GLY A 67 -0.56 -5.80 2.93
CA GLY A 67 0.87 -5.52 2.98
C GLY A 67 1.21 -4.04 2.73
N THR A 68 0.48 -3.39 1.81
CA THR A 68 0.69 -1.98 1.48
C THR A 68 0.34 -1.05 2.63
N VAL A 69 -0.77 -1.29 3.33
CA VAL A 69 -1.12 -0.52 4.53
C VAL A 69 -0.10 -0.74 5.65
N ARG A 70 0.41 -1.96 5.83
CA ARG A 70 1.47 -2.24 6.80
C ARG A 70 2.77 -1.50 6.48
N TYR A 71 3.14 -1.44 5.20
CA TYR A 71 4.38 -0.83 4.76
C TYR A 71 4.32 0.71 4.66
N LEU A 72 3.26 1.26 4.06
CA LEU A 72 3.11 2.70 3.82
C LEU A 72 2.31 3.43 4.90
N GLY A 73 1.55 2.71 5.72
CA GLY A 73 0.59 3.29 6.66
C GLY A 73 -0.66 3.89 5.98
N ALA A 74 -0.86 3.64 4.68
CA ALA A 74 -1.95 4.18 3.89
C ALA A 74 -2.40 3.20 2.80
N PHE A 75 -3.64 3.36 2.34
CA PHE A 75 -4.13 2.70 1.14
C PHE A 75 -3.69 3.48 -0.11
N LEU A 76 -3.39 2.76 -1.19
CA LEU A 76 -3.18 3.38 -2.50
C LEU A 76 -4.50 3.77 -3.15
N GLU A 77 -4.47 4.83 -3.94
CA GLU A 77 -5.59 5.22 -4.83
C GLU A 77 -5.88 4.14 -5.87
N ASP A 78 -4.83 3.60 -6.51
CA ASP A 78 -4.89 2.39 -7.32
C ASP A 78 -4.30 1.20 -6.52
N PRO A 79 -5.13 0.23 -6.09
CA PRO A 79 -4.69 -0.92 -5.31
C PRO A 79 -3.62 -1.80 -5.99
N LEU A 80 -3.49 -1.72 -7.31
CA LEU A 80 -2.54 -2.50 -8.10
C LEU A 80 -1.31 -1.69 -8.52
N ALA A 81 -1.23 -0.40 -8.17
CA ALA A 81 -0.05 0.44 -8.38
C ALA A 81 1.06 0.12 -7.37
N VAL A 82 1.46 -1.15 -7.30
CA VAL A 82 2.50 -1.66 -6.41
C VAL A 82 3.73 -2.11 -7.19
N PRO A 83 4.93 -2.03 -6.59
CA PRO A 83 6.15 -2.54 -7.20
C PRO A 83 6.06 -4.04 -7.51
N GLN A 84 6.59 -4.47 -8.66
CA GLN A 84 6.61 -5.87 -9.07
C GLN A 84 7.13 -6.86 -8.01
N PRO A 85 8.16 -6.55 -7.19
CA PRO A 85 8.61 -7.45 -6.13
C PRO A 85 7.51 -7.75 -5.10
N VAL A 86 6.65 -6.79 -4.76
CA VAL A 86 5.52 -6.98 -3.84
C VAL A 86 4.53 -7.97 -4.43
N LEU A 87 4.14 -7.72 -5.68
CA LEU A 87 3.17 -8.54 -6.40
C LEU A 87 3.67 -9.99 -6.53
N ARG A 88 4.93 -10.19 -6.92
CA ARG A 88 5.56 -11.51 -7.02
C ARG A 88 5.59 -12.23 -5.67
N THR A 89 6.03 -11.55 -4.61
CA THR A 89 6.13 -12.12 -3.25
C THR A 89 4.79 -12.62 -2.74
N LEU A 90 3.72 -11.83 -2.91
CA LEU A 90 2.38 -12.21 -2.46
C LEU A 90 1.76 -13.30 -3.33
N ALA A 91 1.93 -13.22 -4.65
CA ALA A 91 1.42 -14.25 -5.55
C ALA A 91 2.08 -15.61 -5.31
N MET A 92 3.39 -15.65 -5.03
CA MET A 92 4.10 -16.87 -4.64
C MET A 92 3.55 -17.46 -3.34
N GLN A 93 3.37 -16.64 -2.29
CA GLN A 93 2.80 -17.10 -1.02
C GLN A 93 1.37 -17.63 -1.17
N LEU A 94 0.57 -17.03 -2.06
CA LEU A 94 -0.80 -17.47 -2.35
C LEU A 94 -0.89 -18.59 -3.38
N ARG A 95 0.23 -19.04 -3.96
CA ARG A 95 0.27 -20.00 -5.07
C ARG A 95 -0.62 -19.61 -6.25
N ILE A 96 -0.71 -18.30 -6.50
CA ILE A 96 -1.44 -17.75 -7.64
C ILE A 96 -0.41 -17.47 -8.71
N GLU A 97 -0.62 -18.00 -9.92
CA GLU A 97 0.17 -17.55 -11.06
C GLU A 97 -0.10 -16.06 -11.26
N VAL A 98 0.96 -15.26 -11.24
CA VAL A 98 0.91 -13.89 -11.74
C VAL A 98 0.67 -14.00 -13.23
N LEU A 99 -0.59 -14.18 -13.60
CA LEU A 99 -0.99 -14.08 -14.98
C LEU A 99 -0.82 -12.61 -15.32
N ASP A 100 0.14 -12.34 -16.18
CA ASP A 100 0.61 -11.05 -16.67
C ASP A 100 -0.53 -10.33 -17.43
N LYS A 101 -1.62 -10.02 -16.73
CA LYS A 101 -2.86 -9.46 -17.27
C LYS A 101 -3.10 -8.08 -16.71
N ALA A 102 -2.22 -7.16 -17.12
CA ALA A 102 -2.51 -5.73 -17.15
C ALA A 102 -3.60 -5.34 -18.19
N SER A 103 -4.42 -6.26 -18.70
CA SER A 103 -5.27 -6.01 -19.88
C SER A 103 -6.76 -6.39 -19.76
N ALA A 104 -7.25 -6.95 -18.66
CA ALA A 104 -8.62 -7.52 -18.65
C ALA A 104 -9.68 -6.78 -17.82
N TYR A 105 -9.34 -5.71 -17.08
CA TYR A 105 -10.30 -5.08 -16.15
C TYR A 105 -10.69 -3.63 -16.45
N SER A 106 -10.41 -3.12 -17.64
CA SER A 106 -11.09 -1.91 -18.16
C SER A 106 -12.37 -2.29 -18.92
N THR A 107 -13.29 -3.00 -18.31
CA THR A 107 -14.68 -3.01 -18.78
C THR A 107 -15.59 -3.04 -17.57
N GLY A 108 -15.85 -1.85 -17.05
CA GLY A 108 -17.00 -1.62 -16.21
C GLY A 108 -18.27 -2.03 -16.95
N ARG A 109 -19.06 -2.88 -16.31
CA ARG A 109 -20.49 -2.91 -16.55
C ARG A 109 -21.19 -2.96 -15.19
N GLN A 110 -21.33 -1.78 -14.60
CA GLN A 110 -22.51 -1.50 -13.77
C GLN A 110 -23.70 -1.37 -14.73
N ARG A 111 -24.57 -2.37 -14.72
CA ARG A 111 -26.05 -2.26 -14.78
C ARG A 111 -26.64 -3.66 -14.76
#